data_AF-A0A1L7ADX7-F1
#
_entry.id   AF-A0A1L7ADX7-F1
#
_cell.length_a   1.000
_cell.length_b   1.000
_cell.length_c   1.000
_cell.angle_alpha   90.00
_cell.angle_beta   90.00
_cell.angle_gamma   90.00
#
_symmetry.space_group_name_H-M   'P 1'
#
loop_
_entity.id
_entity.type
_entity.pdbx_description
1 polymer ?
#
loop_
_entity_poly.entity_id
_entity_poly.type
_entity_poly.pdbx_seq_one_letter_code
_entity_poly.pdbx_strand_id
1 'polypeptide(L)'
;MSLHVQFRVVSTWSQGFQAEILVTNGGQAPMLRWTLCLTPDWQILEIWNARHDGQATQGQALRLHPERPEPLHPGQSSTIGLIASGSPLIPRIRSCWDDGSPPLLQPSPGCQG
;
A
#
# COMPACT_ATOMS: atom_id res chain seq x y z
N MET A 1 -8.12 8.92 -12.43
CA MET A 1 -8.15 8.37 -11.06
C MET A 1 -6.75 8.53 -10.52
N SER A 2 -6.54 9.10 -9.35
CA SER A 2 -5.21 9.24 -8.74
C SER A 2 -5.26 8.71 -7.30
N LEU A 3 -4.19 8.02 -6.90
CA LEU A 3 -3.98 7.60 -5.52
C LEU A 3 -2.79 8.36 -4.96
N HIS A 4 -2.97 8.99 -3.82
CA HIS A 4 -1.86 9.55 -3.05
C HIS A 4 -1.54 8.61 -1.91
N VAL A 5 -0.26 8.26 -1.77
CA VAL A 5 0.20 7.34 -0.74
C VAL A 5 1.27 8.01 0.11
N GLN A 6 1.12 7.90 1.43
CA GLN A 6 2.07 8.46 2.40
C GLN A 6 2.47 7.38 3.39
N PHE A 7 3.78 7.24 3.63
CA PHE A 7 4.33 6.36 4.66
C PHE A 7 4.77 7.19 5.85
N ARG A 8 4.36 6.82 7.06
CA ARG A 8 4.78 7.47 8.30
C ARG A 8 5.21 6.44 9.34
N VAL A 9 6.30 6.74 10.03
CA VAL A 9 6.75 5.97 11.20
C VAL A 9 6.03 6.53 12.42
N VAL A 10 5.35 5.66 13.16
CA VAL A 10 4.57 6.03 14.35
C VAL A 10 5.43 5.91 15.61
N SER A 11 6.20 4.83 15.72
CA SER A 11 7.07 4.56 16.86
C SER A 11 8.23 3.67 16.43
N THR A 12 9.37 3.78 17.11
CA THR A 12 10.57 2.96 16.88
C THR A 12 11.12 2.43 18.21
N TRP A 13 11.71 1.23 18.16
CA TRP A 13 12.45 0.61 19.25
C TRP A 13 13.70 -0.07 18.70
N SER A 14 14.54 -0.63 19.58
CA SER A 14 15.89 -1.09 19.24
C SER A 14 15.98 -2.08 18.07
N GLN A 15 14.92 -2.82 17.75
CA GLN A 15 14.93 -3.85 16.70
C GLN A 15 13.72 -3.79 15.76
N GLY A 16 12.90 -2.74 15.85
CA GLY A 16 11.71 -2.63 15.02
C GLY A 16 10.98 -1.31 15.15
N PHE A 17 9.87 -1.22 14.45
CA PHE A 17 9.06 -0.02 14.41
C PHE A 17 7.62 -0.34 14.05
N GLN A 18 6.74 0.58 14.41
CA GLN A 18 5.38 0.66 13.90
C GLN A 18 5.31 1.75 12.84
N ALA A 19 4.68 1.45 11.72
CA ALA A 19 4.43 2.42 10.67
C ALA A 19 3.00 2.33 10.16
N GLU A 20 2.62 3.37 9.43
CA GLU A 20 1.32 3.46 8.77
C GLU A 20 1.48 3.93 7.33
N ILE A 21 0.62 3.41 6.47
CA ILE A 21 0.49 3.80 5.06
C ILE A 21 -0.90 4.41 4.89
N LEU A 22 -0.96 5.71 4.62
CA LEU A 22 -2.19 6.42 4.29
C LEU A 22 -2.41 6.36 2.77
N VAL A 23 -3.57 5.86 2.36
CA VAL A 23 -3.99 5.71 0.96
C VAL A 23 -5.17 6.63 0.72
N THR A 24 -5.01 7.66 -0.12
CA THR A 24 -6.04 8.67 -0.37
C THR A 24 -6.47 8.65 -1.83
N ASN A 25 -7.77 8.66 -2.09
CA ASN A 25 -8.30 8.87 -3.44
C ASN A 25 -8.23 10.36 -3.79
N GLY A 26 -7.23 10.75 -4.58
CA GLY A 26 -7.08 12.12 -5.09
C GLY A 26 -7.88 12.39 -6.37
N GLY A 27 -8.61 11.39 -6.89
CA GLY A 27 -9.43 11.52 -8.08
C GLY A 27 -10.83 12.08 -7.81
N GLN A 28 -11.62 12.19 -8.87
CA GLN A 28 -13.00 12.71 -8.84
C GLN A 28 -14.08 11.62 -8.87
N ALA A 29 -13.69 10.33 -8.90
CA ALA A 29 -14.60 9.19 -8.92
C ALA A 29 -14.27 8.18 -7.80
N PRO A 30 -15.25 7.45 -7.25
CA PRO A 30 -15.01 6.41 -6.25
C PRO A 30 -14.08 5.30 -6.77
N MET A 31 -13.22 4.78 -5.89
CA MET A 31 -12.28 3.71 -6.19
C MET A 31 -12.62 2.45 -5.38
N LEU A 32 -13.15 1.43 -6.06
CA LEU A 32 -13.71 0.22 -5.43
C LEU A 32 -12.63 -0.79 -4.97
N ARG A 33 -11.46 -0.82 -5.64
CA ARG A 33 -10.42 -1.83 -5.42
C ARG A 33 -9.02 -1.27 -5.71
N TRP A 34 -8.53 -0.42 -4.82
CA TRP A 34 -7.13 0.01 -4.91
C TRP A 34 -6.20 -1.18 -4.66
N THR A 35 -5.03 -1.12 -5.30
CA THR A 35 -3.97 -2.12 -5.14
C THR A 35 -2.65 -1.38 -4.99
N LEU A 36 -1.90 -1.70 -3.94
CA LEU A 36 -0.57 -1.14 -3.70
C LEU A 36 0.48 -2.24 -3.73
N CYS A 37 1.63 -1.89 -4.28
CA CYS A 37 2.80 -2.72 -4.37
C CYS A 37 3.83 -2.17 -3.36
N LEU A 38 4.02 -2.83 -2.22
CA LEU A 38 4.96 -2.43 -1.17
C LEU A 38 6.23 -3.30 -1.26
N THR A 39 7.38 -2.70 -1.48
CA THR A 39 8.68 -3.39 -1.41
C THR A 39 9.50 -2.78 -0.28
N PRO A 40 9.48 -3.39 0.91
CA PRO A 40 10.22 -2.91 2.06
C PRO A 40 11.67 -3.44 2.05
N ASP A 41 12.61 -2.63 2.54
CA ASP A 41 13.98 -3.08 2.86
C ASP A 41 14.09 -3.56 4.33
N TRP A 42 12.95 -3.83 4.96
CA TRP A 42 12.75 -4.35 6.31
C TRP A 42 11.73 -5.51 6.28
N GLN A 43 11.67 -6.28 7.37
CA GLN A 43 10.82 -7.46 7.45
C GLN A 43 9.49 -7.10 8.12
N ILE A 44 8.36 -7.32 7.43
CA ILE A 44 7.02 -7.18 8.02
C ILE A 44 6.79 -8.34 8.98
N LEU A 45 6.34 -8.02 10.19
CA LEU A 45 5.95 -9.00 11.21
C LEU A 45 4.43 -9.08 11.33
N GLU A 46 3.76 -7.92 11.30
CA GLU A 46 2.30 -7.82 11.37
C GLU A 46 1.79 -6.72 10.44
N ILE A 47 0.59 -6.92 9.90
CA ILE A 47 -0.12 -5.95 9.09
C ILE A 47 -1.62 -6.04 9.40
N TRP A 48 -2.29 -4.90 9.45
CA TRP A 48 -3.73 -4.82 9.70
C TRP A 48 -4.39 -3.72 8.87
N ASN A 49 -5.72 -3.72 8.82
CA ASN A 49 -6.55 -2.86 7.96
C ASN A 49 -6.24 -3.02 6.45
N ALA A 50 -5.60 -4.11 6.05
CA ALA A 50 -5.36 -4.49 4.67
C ALA A 50 -5.33 -6.00 4.52
N ARG A 51 -5.72 -6.48 3.33
CA ARG A 51 -5.39 -7.84 2.88
C ARG A 51 -4.11 -7.79 2.06
N HIS A 52 -3.35 -8.88 2.04
CA HIS A 52 -2.15 -8.97 1.23
C HIS A 52 -2.03 -10.31 0.51
N ASP A 53 -1.42 -10.26 -0.66
CA ASP A 53 -1.04 -11.43 -1.44
C ASP A 53 0.48 -11.53 -1.52
N GLY A 54 1.01 -12.75 -1.44
CA GLY A 54 2.45 -13.02 -1.44
C GLY A 54 3.04 -13.13 -0.03
N GLN A 55 4.36 -13.32 0.03
CA GLN A 55 5.11 -13.42 1.28
C GLN A 55 5.63 -12.03 1.67
N ALA A 56 5.48 -11.68 2.95
CA ALA A 56 5.90 -10.40 3.48
C ALA A 56 7.42 -10.38 3.76
N THR A 57 8.22 -10.77 2.78
CA THR A 57 9.67 -10.94 2.87
C THR A 57 10.38 -9.63 2.57
N GLN A 58 11.42 -9.31 3.34
CA GLN A 58 12.33 -8.21 3.04
C GLN A 58 12.83 -8.26 1.58
N GLY A 59 12.77 -7.13 0.88
CA GLY A 59 13.23 -6.98 -0.50
C GLY A 59 12.26 -7.49 -1.57
N GLN A 60 11.18 -8.18 -1.20
CA GLN A 60 10.17 -8.67 -2.14
C GLN A 60 8.94 -7.74 -2.18
N ALA A 61 8.26 -7.70 -3.33
CA ALA A 61 7.03 -6.93 -3.46
C ALA A 61 5.86 -7.67 -2.80
N LEU A 62 5.23 -7.03 -1.82
CA LEU A 62 3.98 -7.44 -1.20
C LEU A 62 2.83 -6.65 -1.82
N ARG A 63 1.81 -7.35 -2.33
CA ARG A 63 0.63 -6.71 -2.90
C ARG A 63 -0.40 -6.49 -1.79
N LEU A 64 -0.86 -5.25 -1.62
CA LEU A 64 -1.83 -4.84 -0.61
C LEU A 64 -3.17 -4.45 -1.24
N HIS A 65 -4.24 -4.81 -0.55
CA HIS A 65 -5.62 -4.58 -0.92
C HIS A 65 -6.41 -4.04 0.28
N PRO A 66 -7.54 -3.36 0.04
CA PRO A 66 -8.43 -2.97 1.13
C PRO A 66 -8.95 -4.20 1.87
N GLU A 67 -9.03 -4.09 3.19
CA GLU A 67 -9.56 -5.15 4.07
C GLU A 67 -11.00 -5.53 3.74
N ARG A 68 -11.81 -4.55 3.32
CA ARG A 68 -13.20 -4.70 2.89
C ARG A 68 -13.38 -4.12 1.49
N PRO A 69 -14.34 -4.62 0.68
CA PRO A 69 -14.58 -4.13 -0.67
C PRO A 69 -15.33 -2.77 -0.70
N GLU A 70 -15.05 -1.90 0.26
CA GLU A 70 -15.67 -0.58 0.37
C GLU A 70 -14.95 0.41 -0.56
N PRO A 71 -15.70 1.24 -1.33
CA PRO A 71 -15.08 2.24 -2.18
C PRO A 71 -14.43 3.36 -1.36
N LEU A 72 -13.24 3.78 -1.78
CA LEU A 72 -12.70 5.08 -1.39
C LEU A 72 -13.34 6.16 -2.27
N HIS A 73 -14.18 7.00 -1.69
CA HIS A 73 -14.73 8.17 -2.38
C HIS A 73 -13.66 9.26 -2.61
N PRO A 74 -13.88 10.21 -3.53
CA PRO A 74 -12.99 11.36 -3.72
C PRO A 74 -12.64 12.06 -2.40
N GLY A 75 -11.35 12.24 -2.13
CA GLY A 75 -10.82 12.83 -0.90
C GLY A 75 -10.81 11.91 0.32
N GLN A 76 -11.38 10.71 0.24
CA GLN A 76 -11.37 9.73 1.34
C GLN A 76 -10.02 9.03 1.43
N SER A 77 -9.64 8.68 2.65
CA SER A 77 -8.43 7.92 2.95
C SER A 77 -8.72 6.61 3.68
N SER A 78 -7.84 5.63 3.47
CA SER A 78 -7.72 4.43 4.29
C SER A 78 -6.32 4.36 4.90
N THR A 79 -6.19 3.84 6.12
CA THR A 79 -4.90 3.71 6.81
C THR A 79 -4.59 2.24 7.06
N ILE A 80 -3.46 1.80 6.52
CA ILE A 80 -2.88 0.48 6.76
C ILE A 80 -1.86 0.64 7.87
N GLY A 81 -1.89 -0.22 8.88
CA GLY A 81 -0.86 -0.25 9.93
C GLY A 81 0.00 -1.50 9.80
N LEU A 82 1.26 -1.38 10.22
CA LEU A 82 2.20 -2.50 10.23
C LEU A 82 3.20 -2.40 11.38
N ILE A 83 3.68 -3.57 11.81
CA ILE A 83 4.88 -3.73 12.65
C ILE A 83 5.94 -4.42 11.81
N ALA A 84 7.16 -3.92 11.89
CA ALA A 84 8.30 -4.45 11.17
C ALA A 84 9.55 -4.50 12.04
N SER A 85 10.45 -5.44 11.73
CA SER A 85 11.81 -5.47 12.27
C SER A 85 12.81 -4.86 11.30
N GLY A 86 13.83 -4.19 11.83
CA GLY A 86 14.85 -3.47 11.07
C GLY A 86 14.72 -1.95 11.17
N SER A 87 15.47 -1.23 10.34
CA SER A 87 15.44 0.23 10.29
C SER A 87 14.24 0.73 9.48
N PRO A 88 13.54 1.79 9.92
CA PRO A 88 12.35 2.32 9.24
C PRO A 88 12.70 3.16 8.01
N LEU A 89 13.38 2.54 7.04
CA LEU A 89 13.65 3.16 5.75
C LEU A 89 12.34 3.32 4.97
N ILE A 90 12.23 4.42 4.22
CA ILE A 90 11.09 4.66 3.34
C ILE A 90 11.03 3.50 2.32
N PRO A 91 9.94 2.70 2.32
CA PRO A 91 9.82 1.59 1.39
C PRO A 91 9.56 2.09 -0.03
N ARG A 92 9.86 1.25 -1.02
CA ARG A 92 9.40 1.50 -2.39
C ARG A 92 7.92 1.17 -2.46
N ILE A 93 7.08 2.16 -2.77
CA ILE A 93 5.64 2.00 -2.95
C ILE A 93 5.28 2.36 -4.38
N ARG A 94 4.59 1.48 -5.08
CA ARG A 94 3.96 1.77 -6.38
C ARG A 94 2.47 1.53 -6.25
N SER A 95 1.64 2.46 -6.75
CA SER A 95 0.25 2.08 -7.00
C SER A 95 0.25 1.24 -8.27
N CYS A 96 -0.39 0.08 -8.21
CA CYS A 96 -0.35 -0.86 -9.35
C CYS A 96 -1.32 -0.40 -10.48
N TRP A 97 -1.69 0.90 -10.47
CA TRP A 97 -2.52 1.64 -11.42
C TRP A 97 -1.76 2.79 -12.13
N ASP A 98 -0.50 3.05 -11.76
CA ASP A 98 0.28 4.17 -12.31
C ASP A 98 0.92 3.84 -13.68
N ASP A 99 0.11 3.51 -14.69
CA ASP A 99 0.51 3.65 -16.10
C ASP A 99 -0.04 4.95 -16.75
N GLY A 100 -0.79 5.76 -15.99
CA GLY A 100 -1.36 7.02 -16.47
C GLY A 100 -2.56 6.88 -17.42
N SER A 101 -3.08 5.66 -17.66
CA SER A 101 -4.17 5.44 -18.62
C SER A 101 -5.57 5.47 -17.98
N PRO A 102 -6.59 6.00 -18.68
CA PRO A 102 -7.95 6.07 -18.16
C PRO A 102 -8.60 4.67 -17.98
N PRO A 103 -9.43 4.49 -16.93
CA PRO A 103 -9.75 3.20 -16.31
C PRO A 103 -10.80 2.34 -17.03
N LEU A 104 -10.99 2.47 -18.35
CA LEU A 104 -12.05 1.72 -19.05
C LEU A 104 -11.57 0.63 -20.00
N LEU A 105 -10.28 0.42 -20.19
CA LEU A 105 -9.81 -0.69 -21.00
C LEU A 105 -8.52 -1.25 -20.41
N GLN A 106 -8.60 -2.52 -20.00
CA GLN A 106 -7.51 -3.45 -19.66
C GLN A 106 -7.16 -3.57 -18.16
N PRO A 107 -7.07 -4.81 -17.64
CA PRO A 107 -6.19 -5.11 -16.52
C PRO A 107 -4.74 -5.00 -17.01
N SER A 108 -4.06 -3.88 -16.75
CA SER A 108 -2.63 -3.76 -17.02
C SER A 108 -1.79 -4.62 -16.04
N PRO A 109 -0.67 -5.21 -16.49
CA PRO A 109 0.12 -6.19 -15.74
C PRO A 109 1.04 -5.50 -14.72
N GLY A 110 0.45 -4.82 -13.75
CA GLY A 110 1.16 -3.97 -12.79
C GLY A 110 1.70 -4.65 -11.53
N CYS A 111 1.87 -5.98 -11.50
CA CYS A 111 2.74 -6.69 -10.54
C CYS A 111 3.28 -7.97 -11.18
N GLN A 112 3.98 -7.87 -12.30
CA GLN A 112 4.86 -8.98 -12.68
C GLN A 112 6.12 -8.84 -11.82
N GLY A 113 6.33 -9.82 -10.95
CA GLY A 113 7.59 -9.98 -10.22
C GLY A 113 8.73 -10.35 -11.15
#